data_AF-A0A653Q626-F1
#
_entry.id   AF-A0A653Q626-F1
#
_cell.length_a   1.000
_cell.length_b   1.000
_cell.length_c   1.000
_cell.angle_alpha   90.00
_cell.angle_beta   90.00
_cell.angle_gamma   90.00
#
_symmetry.space_group_name_H-M   'P 1'
#
loop_
_entity.id
_entity.type
_entity.pdbx_description
1 polymer ?
#
loop_
_entity_poly.entity_id
_entity_poly.type
_entity_poly.pdbx_seq_one_letter_code
_entity_poly.pdbx_strand_id
1 'polypeptide(L)'
;MSANKSDNIHLAPPFIINWEDLEFISFTPKGNEFYEFDITNFYDAKSDIFDNLDWEKLLRQRIYIKDSGFSDSLNYSLWRFLNYQIEFKGSYYIFTQSNWYKVDKDYYNEIYKYCSDIIESESLFVDCEKAMNEGEYNIKLTKSNPDYVLLDKKLVQSDMIRSQIEACDVFNSKNMEFIHVKFRESSSTLSHLFAQGRVASNSLRRDKTFRQNLKKRLGKHKTLIPFENKDLNPNDYTITYAIIESKDRKFIDALPFFSLVNFRLTAEEILMMGFKLRVKKIQIK
;
A
#
# COMPACT_ATOMS: atom_id res chain seq x y z
N MET A 1 11.77 -27.70 -7.25
CA MET A 1 11.96 -26.23 -7.35
C MET A 1 11.78 -25.67 -5.95
N SER A 2 12.86 -25.22 -5.31
CA SER A 2 12.79 -24.63 -3.96
C SER A 2 11.95 -23.34 -4.01
N ALA A 3 10.81 -23.34 -3.34
CA ALA A 3 9.81 -22.27 -3.26
C ALA A 3 10.27 -21.05 -2.44
N ASN A 4 11.55 -20.66 -2.52
CA ASN A 4 12.13 -19.54 -1.77
C ASN A 4 12.17 -18.21 -2.55
N LYS A 5 11.32 -18.05 -3.55
CA LYS A 5 11.11 -16.73 -4.18
C LYS A 5 9.63 -16.36 -4.06
N SER A 6 9.25 -15.92 -2.86
CA SER A 6 7.95 -15.33 -2.51
C SER A 6 7.64 -14.04 -3.28
N ASP A 7 8.64 -13.44 -3.93
CA ASP A 7 8.54 -12.17 -4.68
C ASP A 7 7.44 -12.14 -5.76
N ASN A 8 6.93 -13.31 -6.18
CA ASN A 8 6.03 -13.42 -7.32
C ASN A 8 4.61 -13.91 -6.96
N ILE A 9 4.39 -14.50 -5.79
CA ILE A 9 3.05 -14.94 -5.32
C ILE A 9 2.56 -13.93 -4.30
N HIS A 10 1.33 -13.45 -4.45
CA HIS A 10 0.72 -12.54 -3.50
C HIS A 10 -0.75 -12.87 -3.28
N LEU A 11 -1.30 -12.48 -2.13
CA LEU A 11 -2.72 -12.55 -1.87
C LEU A 11 -3.36 -11.20 -2.20
N ALA A 12 -4.35 -11.18 -3.09
CA ALA A 12 -5.17 -10.01 -3.31
C ALA A 12 -6.64 -10.42 -3.40
N PRO A 13 -7.55 -9.66 -2.77
CA PRO A 13 -8.98 -9.91 -2.88
C PRO A 13 -9.46 -9.88 -4.33
N PRO A 14 -10.27 -10.85 -4.79
CA PRO A 14 -10.82 -10.87 -6.15
C PRO A 14 -12.05 -9.94 -6.30
N PHE A 15 -12.27 -9.05 -5.34
CA PHE A 15 -13.39 -8.12 -5.28
C PHE A 15 -12.95 -6.83 -4.57
N ILE A 16 -13.74 -5.77 -4.69
CA ILE A 16 -13.48 -4.50 -4.01
C ILE A 16 -13.61 -4.73 -2.50
N ILE A 17 -12.53 -4.47 -1.77
CA ILE A 17 -12.53 -4.44 -0.30
C ILE A 17 -12.58 -2.99 0.16
N ASN A 18 -13.44 -2.71 1.12
CA ASN A 18 -13.30 -1.50 1.91
C ASN A 18 -12.26 -1.74 3.00
N TRP A 19 -11.01 -1.29 2.76
CA TRP A 19 -9.88 -1.51 3.67
C TRP A 19 -10.12 -0.99 5.08
N GLU A 20 -11.05 -0.05 5.20
CA GLU A 20 -11.42 0.63 6.42
C GLU A 20 -12.37 -0.18 7.32
N ASP A 21 -13.19 -1.02 6.72
CA ASP A 21 -14.11 -1.89 7.44
C ASP A 21 -13.47 -3.26 7.75
N LEU A 22 -12.31 -3.55 7.15
CA LEU A 22 -11.55 -4.78 7.38
C LEU A 22 -10.99 -4.78 8.82
N GLU A 23 -11.46 -5.71 9.65
CA GLU A 23 -10.92 -5.90 11.00
C GLU A 23 -9.71 -6.83 10.97
N PHE A 24 -9.86 -8.01 10.35
CA PHE A 24 -8.77 -8.97 10.19
C PHE A 24 -9.08 -10.01 9.11
N ILE A 25 -8.04 -10.75 8.71
CA ILE A 25 -8.13 -12.01 7.98
C ILE A 25 -7.55 -13.15 8.82
N SER A 26 -7.98 -14.38 8.54
CA SER A 26 -7.38 -15.59 9.10
C SER A 26 -7.36 -16.72 8.06
N PHE A 27 -6.47 -17.69 8.23
CA PHE A 27 -6.38 -18.88 7.38
C PHE A 27 -6.97 -20.15 8.03
N THR A 28 -7.56 -20.00 9.22
CA THR A 28 -8.38 -21.01 9.88
C THR A 28 -9.58 -20.34 10.57
N PRO A 29 -10.66 -21.08 10.92
CA PRO A 29 -11.85 -20.48 11.54
C PRO A 29 -11.61 -19.76 12.88
N LYS A 30 -10.56 -20.15 13.63
CA LYS A 30 -10.23 -19.62 14.96
C LYS A 30 -8.70 -19.45 15.10
N GLY A 31 -8.05 -19.05 14.02
CA GLY A 31 -6.60 -18.95 13.96
C GLY A 31 -6.08 -17.57 14.36
N ASN A 32 -4.80 -17.36 14.09
CA ASN A 32 -4.18 -16.05 14.19
C ASN A 32 -4.92 -15.04 13.31
N GLU A 33 -5.03 -13.82 13.84
CA GLU A 33 -5.57 -12.66 13.14
C GLU A 33 -4.44 -11.94 12.43
N PHE A 34 -4.66 -11.59 11.17
CA PHE A 34 -3.73 -10.81 10.37
C PHE A 34 -4.44 -9.60 9.79
N TYR A 35 -3.72 -8.50 9.63
CA TYR A 35 -4.32 -7.21 9.23
C TYR A 35 -4.03 -6.86 7.76
N GLU A 36 -3.32 -7.72 7.05
CA GLU A 36 -2.94 -7.52 5.65
C GLU A 36 -3.01 -8.85 4.89
N PHE A 37 -3.34 -8.78 3.60
CA PHE A 37 -3.34 -9.92 2.69
C PHE A 37 -1.91 -10.29 2.27
N ASP A 38 -1.06 -10.71 3.20
CA ASP A 38 0.27 -11.23 2.87
C ASP A 38 0.25 -12.76 2.74
N ILE A 39 0.93 -13.28 1.72
CA ILE A 39 1.10 -14.72 1.54
C ILE A 39 2.00 -15.32 2.63
N THR A 40 2.90 -14.53 3.23
CA THR A 40 3.73 -14.97 4.36
C THR A 40 2.87 -15.35 5.57
N ASN A 41 1.81 -14.58 5.84
CA ASN A 41 0.84 -14.89 6.89
C ASN A 41 0.18 -16.26 6.68
N PHE A 42 -0.07 -16.65 5.42
CA PHE A 42 -0.56 -17.99 5.10
C PHE A 42 0.51 -19.05 5.34
N TYR A 43 1.76 -18.79 4.95
CA TYR A 43 2.87 -19.70 5.21
C TYR A 43 3.08 -19.95 6.70
N ASP A 44 3.00 -18.90 7.51
CA ASP A 44 3.14 -18.99 8.97
C ASP A 44 1.96 -19.74 9.60
N ALA A 45 0.73 -19.40 9.20
CA ALA A 45 -0.48 -20.01 9.74
C ALA A 45 -0.68 -21.48 9.33
N LYS A 46 0.00 -21.95 8.28
CA LYS A 46 -0.16 -23.27 7.68
C LYS A 46 1.16 -23.99 7.47
N SER A 47 2.18 -23.70 8.28
CA SER A 47 3.53 -24.27 8.14
C SER A 47 3.52 -25.81 8.02
N ASP A 48 2.60 -26.48 8.73
CA ASP A 48 2.40 -27.93 8.75
C ASP A 48 1.93 -28.54 7.41
N ILE A 49 1.24 -27.78 6.56
CA ILE A 49 0.68 -28.33 5.32
C ILE A 49 1.72 -28.41 4.19
N PHE A 50 2.84 -27.68 4.30
CA PHE A 50 3.82 -27.55 3.22
C PHE A 50 4.69 -28.79 3.04
N ASP A 51 4.85 -29.63 4.06
CA ASP A 51 5.63 -30.86 3.98
C ASP A 51 5.06 -31.86 2.96
N ASN A 52 3.73 -31.82 2.74
CA ASN A 52 3.03 -32.70 1.80
C ASN A 52 1.95 -31.95 1.02
N LEU A 53 2.21 -30.69 0.64
CA LEU A 53 1.25 -29.88 -0.10
C LEU A 53 1.08 -30.44 -1.52
N ASP A 54 -0.15 -30.83 -1.83
CA ASP A 54 -0.58 -31.15 -3.19
C ASP A 54 -1.64 -30.16 -3.67
N TRP A 55 -2.02 -30.28 -4.94
CA TRP A 55 -2.98 -29.39 -5.57
C TRP A 55 -4.37 -29.44 -4.90
N GLU A 56 -4.84 -30.64 -4.54
CA GLU A 56 -6.15 -30.78 -3.90
C GLU A 56 -6.17 -30.14 -2.52
N LYS A 57 -5.11 -30.31 -1.74
CA LYS A 57 -4.95 -29.68 -0.42
C LYS A 57 -4.90 -28.18 -0.52
N LEU A 58 -4.22 -27.61 -1.54
CA LEU A 58 -4.21 -26.18 -1.78
C LEU A 58 -5.61 -25.64 -2.12
N LEU A 59 -6.34 -26.31 -3.01
CA LEU A 59 -7.70 -25.91 -3.41
C LEU A 59 -8.70 -25.94 -2.25
N ARG A 60 -8.47 -26.79 -1.24
CA ARG A 60 -9.30 -26.87 -0.02
C ARG A 60 -9.00 -25.75 0.97
N GLN A 61 -7.90 -25.01 0.83
CA GLN A 61 -7.58 -23.92 1.75
C GLN A 61 -8.58 -22.77 1.65
N ARG A 62 -8.82 -22.14 2.79
CA ARG A 62 -9.78 -21.05 2.96
C ARG A 62 -9.08 -19.84 3.53
N ILE A 63 -9.60 -18.67 3.17
CA ILE A 63 -9.34 -17.41 3.84
C ILE A 63 -10.64 -16.94 4.48
N TYR A 64 -10.56 -16.50 5.73
CA TYR A 64 -11.64 -15.95 6.52
C TYR A 64 -11.41 -14.46 6.62
N ILE A 65 -12.44 -13.66 6.38
CA ILE A 65 -12.37 -12.20 6.40
C ILE A 65 -13.42 -11.72 7.39
N LYS A 66 -12.98 -10.99 8.41
CA LYS A 66 -13.84 -10.28 9.35
C LYS A 66 -13.86 -8.81 8.96
N ASP A 67 -15.08 -8.32 8.75
CA ASP A 67 -15.38 -6.94 8.43
C ASP A 67 -16.38 -6.43 9.49
N SER A 68 -16.25 -5.16 9.86
CA SER A 68 -17.06 -4.50 10.90
C SER A 68 -18.57 -4.46 10.58
N GLY A 69 -18.95 -4.60 9.30
CA GLY A 69 -20.33 -4.65 8.85
C GLY A 69 -21.04 -5.98 9.09
N PHE A 70 -20.31 -7.05 9.43
CA PHE A 70 -20.88 -8.40 9.60
C PHE A 70 -20.66 -8.94 11.01
N SER A 71 -21.62 -9.70 11.53
CA SER A 71 -21.47 -10.36 12.85
C SER A 71 -20.35 -11.39 12.85
N ASP A 72 -20.28 -12.20 11.79
CA ASP A 72 -19.37 -13.34 11.66
C ASP A 72 -18.40 -13.15 10.49
N SER A 73 -17.29 -13.87 10.54
CA SER A 73 -16.33 -13.91 9.43
C SER A 73 -16.92 -14.62 8.22
N LEU A 74 -16.77 -14.00 7.05
CA LEU A 74 -17.06 -14.64 5.77
C LEU A 74 -15.86 -15.48 5.35
N ASN A 75 -16.08 -16.59 4.64
CA ASN A 75 -14.98 -17.43 4.15
C ASN A 75 -15.03 -17.64 2.64
N TYR A 76 -13.84 -17.69 2.05
CA TYR A 76 -13.64 -17.85 0.61
C TYR A 76 -12.56 -18.89 0.34
N SER A 77 -12.56 -19.47 -0.86
CA SER A 77 -11.43 -20.30 -1.31
C SER A 77 -10.18 -19.43 -1.46
N LEU A 78 -9.08 -19.84 -0.82
CA LEU A 78 -7.79 -19.15 -0.89
C LEU A 78 -7.30 -19.05 -2.34
N TRP A 79 -7.60 -20.05 -3.16
CA TRP A 79 -7.24 -20.10 -4.58
C TRP A 79 -7.65 -18.84 -5.35
N ARG A 80 -8.80 -18.25 -5.00
CA ARG A 80 -9.30 -17.03 -5.65
C ARG A 80 -8.51 -15.77 -5.29
N PHE A 81 -7.75 -15.82 -4.20
CA PHE A 81 -6.94 -14.71 -3.70
C PHE A 81 -5.50 -14.79 -4.20
N LEU A 82 -5.08 -15.96 -4.70
CA LEU A 82 -3.73 -16.14 -5.22
C LEU A 82 -3.56 -15.35 -6.52
N ASN A 83 -2.56 -14.49 -6.51
CA ASN A 83 -2.05 -13.80 -7.67
C ASN A 83 -0.61 -14.23 -7.88
N TYR A 84 -0.23 -14.50 -9.12
CA TYR A 84 1.14 -14.88 -9.43
C TYR A 84 1.60 -14.22 -10.73
N GLN A 85 2.84 -13.77 -10.76
CA GLN A 85 3.47 -13.24 -11.96
C GLN A 85 4.71 -14.06 -12.33
N ILE A 86 4.84 -14.35 -13.62
CA ILE A 86 6.05 -14.99 -14.15
C ILE A 86 6.40 -14.42 -15.52
N GLU A 87 7.68 -14.24 -15.75
CA GLU A 87 8.20 -14.04 -17.11
C GLU A 87 8.51 -15.42 -17.71
N PHE A 88 7.90 -15.72 -18.84
CA PHE A 88 8.12 -16.97 -19.56
C PHE A 88 8.31 -16.70 -21.05
N LYS A 89 9.45 -17.15 -21.60
CA LYS A 89 9.81 -16.95 -23.01
C LYS A 89 9.68 -15.48 -23.48
N GLY A 90 10.13 -14.53 -22.64
CA GLY A 90 10.12 -13.10 -22.95
C GLY A 90 8.73 -12.46 -23.03
N SER A 91 7.74 -13.05 -22.35
CA SER A 91 6.42 -12.46 -22.13
C SER A 91 6.05 -12.57 -20.66
N TYR A 92 5.34 -11.58 -20.12
CA TYR A 92 4.78 -11.66 -18.79
C TYR A 92 3.45 -12.40 -18.80
N TYR A 93 3.30 -13.30 -17.83
CA TYR A 93 2.07 -14.03 -17.56
C TYR A 93 1.63 -13.73 -16.14
N ILE A 94 0.33 -13.51 -15.98
CA ILE A 94 -0.28 -13.23 -14.69
C ILE A 94 -1.36 -14.26 -14.45
N PHE A 95 -1.30 -14.88 -13.30
CA PHE A 95 -2.39 -15.63 -12.73
C PHE A 95 -3.16 -14.72 -11.79
N THR A 96 -4.43 -14.48 -12.07
CA THR A 96 -5.34 -13.69 -11.22
C THR A 96 -6.78 -14.14 -11.46
N GLN A 97 -7.63 -14.01 -10.45
CA GLN A 97 -9.04 -14.45 -10.52
C GLN A 97 -9.18 -15.87 -11.08
N SER A 98 -8.31 -16.78 -10.64
CA SER A 98 -8.27 -18.17 -11.09
C SER A 98 -7.94 -18.42 -12.56
N ASN A 99 -7.44 -17.43 -13.30
CA ASN A 99 -7.14 -17.52 -14.73
C ASN A 99 -5.73 -17.04 -15.06
N TRP A 100 -5.16 -17.61 -16.14
CA TRP A 100 -3.89 -17.16 -16.70
C TRP A 100 -4.12 -16.18 -17.84
N TYR A 101 -3.42 -15.06 -17.77
CA TYR A 101 -3.40 -14.03 -18.79
C TYR A 101 -1.98 -13.83 -19.28
N LYS A 102 -1.82 -13.69 -20.59
CA LYS A 102 -0.58 -13.18 -21.18
C LYS A 102 -0.71 -11.66 -21.28
N VAL A 103 0.24 -10.94 -20.72
CA VAL A 103 0.28 -9.48 -20.80
C VAL A 103 0.72 -9.09 -22.20
N ASP A 104 -0.05 -8.23 -22.84
CA ASP A 104 0.34 -7.61 -24.09
C ASP A 104 1.57 -6.72 -23.89
N LYS A 105 2.55 -6.80 -24.81
CA LYS A 105 3.83 -6.11 -24.63
C LYS A 105 3.67 -4.60 -24.74
N ASP A 106 2.81 -4.13 -25.63
CA ASP A 106 2.60 -2.69 -25.83
C ASP A 106 1.85 -2.11 -24.62
N TYR A 107 0.87 -2.85 -24.10
CA TYR A 107 0.19 -2.49 -22.86
C TYR A 107 1.14 -2.42 -21.65
N TYR A 108 2.06 -3.40 -21.51
CA TYR A 108 3.08 -3.35 -20.47
C TYR A 108 3.95 -2.10 -20.59
N ASN A 109 4.46 -1.82 -21.79
CA ASN A 109 5.33 -0.69 -22.06
C ASN A 109 4.63 0.65 -21.81
N GLU A 110 3.35 0.75 -22.15
CA GLU A 110 2.53 1.94 -21.89
C GLU A 110 2.44 2.24 -20.39
N ILE A 111 2.09 1.23 -19.57
CA ILE A 111 2.00 1.38 -18.11
C ILE A 111 3.38 1.72 -17.53
N TYR A 112 4.42 0.99 -17.92
CA TYR A 112 5.76 1.20 -17.40
C TYR A 112 6.25 2.63 -17.71
N LYS A 113 6.03 3.11 -18.93
CA LYS A 113 6.39 4.47 -19.34
C LYS A 113 5.64 5.51 -18.53
N TYR A 114 4.31 5.39 -18.43
CA TYR A 114 3.49 6.31 -17.64
C TYR A 114 4.00 6.43 -16.19
N CYS A 115 4.24 5.29 -15.53
CA CYS A 115 4.69 5.30 -14.15
C CYS A 115 6.15 5.79 -14.00
N SER A 116 7.00 5.57 -15.00
CA SER A 116 8.39 6.06 -15.03
C SER A 116 8.51 7.57 -15.17
N ASP A 117 7.48 8.23 -15.72
CA ASP A 117 7.44 9.69 -15.84
C ASP A 117 7.15 10.39 -14.50
N ILE A 118 6.72 9.64 -13.46
CA ILE A 118 6.56 10.16 -12.11
C ILE A 118 7.92 10.36 -11.46
N ILE A 119 8.28 11.62 -11.22
CA ILE A 119 9.61 11.98 -10.71
C ILE A 119 9.76 11.68 -9.22
N GLU A 120 11.02 11.53 -8.78
CA GLU A 120 11.33 11.33 -7.37
C GLU A 120 11.04 12.57 -6.52
N SER A 121 10.72 12.34 -5.25
CA SER A 121 10.60 13.41 -4.27
C SER A 121 11.95 14.10 -4.02
N GLU A 122 11.91 15.42 -3.94
CA GLU A 122 13.04 16.30 -3.59
C GLU A 122 13.28 16.36 -2.07
N SER A 123 12.38 15.77 -1.26
CA SER A 123 12.56 15.66 0.17
C SER A 123 13.81 14.85 0.54
N LEU A 124 14.36 15.13 1.71
CA LEU A 124 15.48 14.38 2.26
C LEU A 124 14.98 13.04 2.81
N PHE A 125 15.50 11.95 2.28
CA PHE A 125 15.29 10.60 2.84
C PHE A 125 16.62 10.07 3.37
N VAL A 126 16.58 9.45 4.55
CA VAL A 126 17.72 8.74 5.13
C VAL A 126 17.67 7.27 4.75
N ASP A 127 18.81 6.59 4.76
CA ASP A 127 18.82 5.15 4.52
C ASP A 127 18.16 4.37 5.66
N CYS A 128 17.50 3.27 5.31
CA CYS A 128 16.93 2.34 6.27
C CYS A 128 18.00 1.33 6.72
N GLU A 129 18.05 1.02 8.01
CA GLU A 129 18.97 0.01 8.55
C GLU A 129 18.32 -1.38 8.49
N LYS A 130 19.09 -2.44 8.24
CA LYS A 130 18.57 -3.80 8.02
C LYS A 130 17.61 -4.35 9.10
N ALA A 131 17.79 -3.97 10.37
CA ALA A 131 16.98 -4.48 11.47
C ALA A 131 15.78 -3.58 11.82
N MET A 132 15.61 -2.48 11.09
CA MET A 132 14.61 -1.46 11.37
C MET A 132 13.24 -1.89 10.84
N ASN A 133 12.20 -1.72 11.64
CA ASN A 133 10.83 -1.82 11.15
C ASN A 133 10.30 -0.47 10.59
N GLU A 134 9.12 -0.49 9.98
CA GLU A 134 8.50 0.68 9.33
C GLU A 134 8.34 1.87 10.29
N GLY A 135 7.82 1.63 11.48
CA GLY A 135 7.63 2.68 12.49
C GLY A 135 8.95 3.26 13.00
N GLU A 136 9.95 2.42 13.23
CA GLU A 136 11.30 2.88 13.62
C GLU A 136 11.92 3.75 12.52
N TYR A 137 11.74 3.37 11.25
CA TYR A 137 12.19 4.15 10.11
C TYR A 137 11.47 5.49 10.03
N ASN A 138 10.14 5.53 10.19
CA ASN A 138 9.34 6.75 10.17
C ASN A 138 9.80 7.73 11.27
N ILE A 139 10.13 7.22 12.46
CA ILE A 139 10.71 8.01 13.55
C ILE A 139 12.10 8.56 13.16
N LYS A 140 12.97 7.73 12.58
CA LYS A 140 14.32 8.14 12.16
C LYS A 140 14.26 9.21 11.06
N LEU A 141 13.41 9.02 10.06
CA LEU A 141 13.17 9.98 8.99
C LEU A 141 12.70 11.32 9.57
N THR A 142 11.72 11.28 10.49
CA THR A 142 11.22 12.50 11.15
C THR A 142 12.33 13.24 11.91
N LYS A 143 13.21 12.52 12.62
CA LYS A 143 14.32 13.14 13.37
C LYS A 143 15.42 13.72 12.48
N SER A 144 15.49 13.31 11.22
CA SER A 144 16.50 13.78 10.28
C SER A 144 16.29 15.22 9.81
N ASN A 145 15.07 15.76 9.96
CA ASN A 145 14.73 17.11 9.49
C ASN A 145 13.69 17.79 10.43
N PRO A 146 13.96 19.00 10.95
CA PRO A 146 13.04 19.69 11.86
C PRO A 146 11.69 20.08 11.24
N ASP A 147 11.57 20.07 9.91
CA ASP A 147 10.33 20.34 9.19
C ASP A 147 9.43 19.10 9.08
N TYR A 148 9.91 17.92 9.51
CA TYR A 148 9.17 16.67 9.39
C TYR A 148 8.34 16.43 10.66
N VAL A 149 7.11 15.96 10.44
CA VAL A 149 6.15 15.65 11.49
C VAL A 149 5.76 14.19 11.37
N LEU A 150 6.05 13.40 12.40
CA LEU A 150 5.62 12.01 12.49
C LEU A 150 4.10 11.94 12.63
N LEU A 151 3.44 11.30 11.66
CA LEU A 151 2.01 11.02 11.64
C LEU A 151 1.68 9.52 11.58
N ASP A 152 2.70 8.65 11.51
CA ASP A 152 2.60 7.19 11.67
C ASP A 152 1.63 6.81 12.80
N LYS A 153 0.61 6.00 12.45
CA LYS A 153 -0.45 5.50 13.33
C LYS A 153 -1.29 6.58 14.01
N LYS A 154 -1.19 7.85 13.60
CA LYS A 154 -2.01 8.95 14.13
C LYS A 154 -3.29 9.09 13.33
N LEU A 155 -4.22 8.18 13.61
CA LEU A 155 -5.50 8.10 12.94
C LEU A 155 -6.33 9.39 13.11
N VAL A 156 -7.03 9.75 12.03
CA VAL A 156 -7.84 10.96 11.86
C VAL A 156 -9.26 10.56 11.50
N GLN A 157 -10.22 10.99 12.30
CA GLN A 157 -11.63 10.75 12.02
C GLN A 157 -12.09 11.57 10.80
N SER A 158 -12.79 10.89 9.90
CA SER A 158 -13.48 11.45 8.74
C SER A 158 -15.00 11.27 8.88
N ASP A 159 -15.79 12.14 8.26
CA ASP A 159 -17.24 12.00 8.12
C ASP A 159 -17.62 11.24 6.84
N MET A 160 -16.70 11.11 5.90
CA MET A 160 -16.94 10.36 4.65
C MET A 160 -16.90 8.84 4.87
N ILE A 161 -16.27 8.41 5.96
CA ILE A 161 -15.86 7.04 6.22
C ILE A 161 -16.15 6.74 7.69
N ARG A 162 -16.53 5.49 8.00
CA ARG A 162 -16.81 5.07 9.38
C ARG A 162 -15.53 4.90 10.20
N SER A 163 -14.50 4.31 9.60
CA SER A 163 -13.22 4.08 10.26
C SER A 163 -12.39 5.37 10.36
N GLN A 164 -11.23 5.26 11.00
CA GLN A 164 -10.27 6.36 11.07
C GLN A 164 -9.20 6.18 10.00
N ILE A 165 -8.78 7.30 9.42
CA ILE A 165 -7.85 7.34 8.30
C ILE A 165 -6.48 7.77 8.78
N GLU A 166 -5.44 7.07 8.37
CA GLU A 166 -4.07 7.53 8.51
C GLU A 166 -3.73 8.51 7.39
N ALA A 167 -3.41 9.77 7.73
CA ALA A 167 -3.22 10.82 6.73
C ALA A 167 -1.93 10.63 5.91
N CYS A 168 -0.85 10.23 6.57
CA CYS A 168 0.43 9.77 6.02
C CYS A 168 1.33 9.32 7.18
N ASP A 169 2.48 8.73 6.87
CA ASP A 169 3.47 8.32 7.88
C ASP A 169 4.29 9.52 8.38
N VAL A 170 4.74 10.36 7.44
CA VAL A 170 5.55 11.55 7.72
C VAL A 170 5.04 12.72 6.87
N PHE A 171 4.81 13.87 7.51
CA PHE A 171 4.45 15.10 6.81
C PHE A 171 5.62 16.07 6.78
N ASN A 172 6.06 16.49 5.60
CA ASN A 172 7.05 17.54 5.43
C ASN A 172 6.34 18.91 5.34
N SER A 173 6.48 19.68 6.42
CA SER A 173 5.81 20.98 6.55
C SER A 173 6.41 22.09 5.67
N LYS A 174 7.63 21.92 5.15
CA LYS A 174 8.30 22.91 4.31
C LYS A 174 7.71 22.99 2.91
N ASN A 175 7.31 21.87 2.34
CA ASN A 175 6.79 21.74 0.98
C ASN A 175 5.39 21.12 0.92
N MET A 176 4.72 20.95 2.07
CA MET A 176 3.37 20.41 2.18
C MET A 176 3.23 19.00 1.56
N GLU A 177 4.20 18.14 1.86
CA GLU A 177 4.28 16.79 1.32
C GLU A 177 3.85 15.73 2.34
N PHE A 178 2.90 14.88 1.95
CA PHE A 178 2.42 13.71 2.67
C PHE A 178 3.18 12.48 2.18
N ILE A 179 4.08 11.97 3.01
CA ILE A 179 4.95 10.84 2.68
C ILE A 179 4.35 9.58 3.28
N HIS A 180 4.04 8.62 2.42
CA HIS A 180 3.61 7.27 2.78
C HIS A 180 4.75 6.29 2.56
N VAL A 181 5.11 5.51 3.58
CA VAL A 181 6.29 4.63 3.60
C VAL A 181 5.84 3.19 3.76
N LYS A 182 6.39 2.27 2.97
CA LYS A 182 6.20 0.82 3.15
C LYS A 182 7.45 0.03 2.82
N PHE A 183 7.69 -1.09 3.49
CA PHE A 183 8.64 -2.08 2.99
C PHE A 183 8.12 -2.77 1.72
N ARG A 184 8.98 -2.96 0.71
CA ARG A 184 8.64 -3.72 -0.50
C ARG A 184 8.75 -5.22 -0.24
N GLU A 185 7.77 -5.76 0.47
CA GLU A 185 7.70 -7.21 0.78
C GLU A 185 6.80 -7.96 -0.22
N SER A 186 5.63 -7.41 -0.54
CA SER A 186 4.62 -8.07 -1.36
C SER A 186 3.80 -7.08 -2.20
N SER A 187 3.07 -7.56 -3.22
CA SER A 187 2.21 -6.68 -4.03
C SER A 187 0.98 -6.17 -3.27
N SER A 188 0.55 -6.90 -2.24
CA SER A 188 -0.60 -6.56 -1.41
C SER A 188 -0.28 -5.44 -0.42
N THR A 189 0.89 -5.48 0.21
CA THR A 189 1.41 -4.38 1.04
C THR A 189 1.53 -3.08 0.22
N LEU A 190 1.98 -3.17 -1.03
CA LEU A 190 2.00 -2.02 -1.96
C LEU A 190 0.60 -1.52 -2.33
N SER A 191 -0.37 -2.42 -2.51
CA SER A 191 -1.74 -2.02 -2.82
C SER A 191 -2.41 -1.31 -1.64
N HIS A 192 -2.14 -1.75 -0.42
CA HIS A 192 -2.57 -1.08 0.80
C HIS A 192 -1.93 0.32 0.90
N LEU A 193 -0.61 0.43 0.70
CA LEU A 193 0.10 1.72 0.65
C LEU A 193 -0.57 2.71 -0.33
N PHE A 194 -0.82 2.28 -1.57
CA PHE A 194 -1.44 3.15 -2.58
C PHE A 194 -2.86 3.56 -2.17
N ALA A 195 -3.66 2.62 -1.65
CA ALA A 195 -5.01 2.91 -1.17
C ALA A 195 -5.01 3.93 -0.01
N GLN A 196 -4.10 3.82 0.95
CA GLN A 196 -3.98 4.75 2.08
C GLN A 196 -3.77 6.19 1.58
N GLY A 197 -2.77 6.42 0.71
CA GLY A 197 -2.52 7.77 0.18
C GLY A 197 -3.67 8.32 -0.65
N ARG A 198 -4.34 7.47 -1.43
CA ARG A 198 -5.49 7.84 -2.26
C ARG A 198 -6.69 8.26 -1.42
N VAL A 199 -7.02 7.46 -0.40
CA VAL A 199 -8.13 7.73 0.51
C VAL A 199 -7.85 8.97 1.36
N ALA A 200 -6.66 9.10 1.94
CA ALA A 200 -6.25 10.28 2.69
C ALA A 200 -6.32 11.56 1.84
N SER A 201 -5.89 11.50 0.58
CA SER A 201 -5.95 12.63 -0.36
C SER A 201 -7.39 13.03 -0.69
N ASN A 202 -8.28 12.06 -0.92
CA ASN A 202 -9.68 12.31 -1.17
C ASN A 202 -10.37 12.96 0.05
N SER A 203 -10.08 12.47 1.25
CA SER A 203 -10.58 13.04 2.51
C SER A 203 -10.00 14.44 2.77
N LEU A 204 -8.71 14.66 2.52
CA LEU A 204 -8.10 15.99 2.58
C LEU A 204 -8.83 16.97 1.66
N ARG A 205 -9.13 16.57 0.42
CA ARG A 205 -9.81 17.41 -0.57
C ARG A 205 -11.28 17.70 -0.21
N ARG A 206 -12.01 16.69 0.26
CA ARG A 206 -13.49 16.77 0.31
C ARG A 206 -14.06 16.91 1.71
N ASP A 207 -13.35 16.46 2.74
CA ASP A 207 -13.87 16.36 4.09
C ASP A 207 -13.31 17.45 5.02
N LYS A 208 -14.21 18.33 5.44
CA LYS A 208 -13.93 19.41 6.39
C LYS A 208 -13.59 18.88 7.79
N THR A 209 -14.26 17.84 8.24
CA THR A 209 -14.03 17.23 9.56
C THR A 209 -12.69 16.52 9.60
N PHE A 210 -12.32 15.80 8.53
CA PHE A 210 -10.98 15.24 8.38
C PHE A 210 -9.90 16.32 8.50
N ARG A 211 -10.02 17.44 7.77
CA ARG A 211 -9.07 18.56 7.86
C ARG A 211 -9.00 19.16 9.26
N GLN A 212 -10.14 19.35 9.92
CA GLN A 212 -10.18 19.83 11.31
C GLN A 212 -9.41 18.94 12.27
N ASN A 213 -9.59 17.63 12.15
CA ASN A 213 -8.94 16.66 13.03
C ASN A 213 -7.46 16.51 12.68
N LEU A 214 -7.09 16.53 11.41
CA LEU A 214 -5.70 16.53 10.96
C LEU A 214 -4.92 17.75 11.49
N LYS A 215 -5.52 18.94 11.47
CA LYS A 215 -4.91 20.16 12.06
C LYS A 215 -4.52 19.97 13.52
N LYS A 216 -5.30 19.21 14.32
CA LYS A 216 -4.96 18.90 15.72
C LYS A 216 -3.72 18.02 15.82
N ARG A 217 -3.49 17.12 14.85
CA ARG A 217 -2.30 16.25 14.79
C ARG A 217 -1.03 17.00 14.36
N LEU A 218 -1.17 18.08 13.58
CA LEU A 218 -0.05 18.87 13.04
C LEU A 218 0.53 19.92 14.01
N GLY A 219 -0.10 20.15 15.17
CA GLY A 219 0.43 21.05 16.21
C GLY A 219 0.74 22.46 15.71
N LYS A 220 2.01 22.87 15.76
CA LYS A 220 2.46 24.20 15.31
C LYS A 220 2.23 24.45 13.81
N HIS A 221 2.10 23.38 13.01
CA HIS A 221 1.89 23.44 11.56
C HIS A 221 0.41 23.41 11.14
N LYS A 222 -0.53 23.51 12.09
CA LYS A 222 -1.98 23.48 11.84
C LYS A 222 -2.49 24.50 10.82
N THR A 223 -1.74 25.58 10.57
CA THR A 223 -2.10 26.62 9.59
C THR A 223 -1.86 26.17 8.14
N LEU A 224 -1.04 25.14 7.91
CA LEU A 224 -0.75 24.61 6.58
C LEU A 224 -1.91 23.82 5.97
N ILE A 225 -2.89 23.42 6.78
CA ILE A 225 -4.12 22.78 6.30
C ILE A 225 -5.28 23.78 6.48
N PRO A 226 -5.83 24.34 5.40
CA PRO A 226 -6.96 25.24 5.48
C PRO A 226 -8.21 24.49 5.93
N PHE A 227 -9.13 25.21 6.55
CA PHE A 227 -10.36 24.65 7.08
C PHE A 227 -11.45 24.60 6.00
N GLU A 228 -11.65 25.71 5.30
CA GLU A 228 -12.67 25.83 4.24
C GLU A 228 -12.18 25.25 2.91
N ASN A 229 -13.10 24.59 2.18
CA ASN A 229 -12.81 24.01 0.87
C ASN A 229 -12.27 25.04 -0.12
N LYS A 230 -12.79 26.27 -0.09
CA LYS A 230 -12.39 27.35 -1.00
C LYS A 230 -10.94 27.81 -0.84
N ASP A 231 -10.36 27.56 0.34
CA ASP A 231 -9.01 28.00 0.68
C ASP A 231 -7.98 26.85 0.47
N LEU A 232 -8.47 25.63 0.17
CA LEU A 232 -7.64 24.47 -0.15
C LEU A 232 -7.38 24.42 -1.64
N ASN A 233 -6.12 24.61 -2.03
CA ASN A 233 -5.65 24.31 -3.38
C ASN A 233 -4.86 22.99 -3.37
N PRO A 234 -5.41 21.88 -3.92
CA PRO A 234 -4.72 20.59 -3.93
C PRO A 234 -3.31 20.62 -4.54
N ASN A 235 -3.06 21.51 -5.51
CA ASN A 235 -1.77 21.60 -6.20
C ASN A 235 -0.65 22.15 -5.30
N ASP A 236 -1.00 22.70 -4.14
CA ASP A 236 -0.01 23.11 -3.14
C ASP A 236 0.56 21.90 -2.39
N TYR A 237 -0.15 20.76 -2.38
CA TYR A 237 0.22 19.56 -1.64
C TYR A 237 0.80 18.49 -2.56
N THR A 238 1.74 17.73 -2.00
CA THR A 238 2.38 16.60 -2.68
C THR A 238 2.09 15.31 -1.94
N ILE A 239 1.73 14.26 -2.68
CA ILE A 239 1.61 12.90 -2.16
C ILE A 239 2.82 12.12 -2.63
N THR A 240 3.54 11.51 -1.71
CA THR A 240 4.74 10.73 -2.01
C THR A 240 4.58 9.30 -1.54
N TYR A 241 4.72 8.35 -2.45
CA TYR A 241 4.85 6.94 -2.10
C TYR A 241 6.32 6.55 -2.04
N ALA A 242 6.77 6.15 -0.87
CA ALA A 242 8.13 5.73 -0.60
C ALA A 242 8.18 4.24 -0.27
N ILE A 243 9.03 3.49 -0.96
CA ILE A 243 9.23 2.06 -0.70
C ILE A 243 10.63 1.81 -0.17
N ILE A 244 10.74 1.00 0.87
CA ILE A 244 12.00 0.54 1.42
C ILE A 244 12.37 -0.78 0.75
N GLU A 245 13.54 -0.84 0.09
CA GLU A 245 14.03 -2.03 -0.59
C GLU A 245 15.57 -2.18 -0.51
N SER A 246 16.04 -3.43 -0.43
CA SER A 246 17.45 -3.80 -0.44
C SER A 246 18.10 -3.79 -1.82
N LYS A 247 17.36 -4.08 -2.88
CA LYS A 247 17.86 -4.09 -4.26
C LYS A 247 18.11 -2.66 -4.75
N ASP A 248 19.26 -2.45 -5.38
CA ASP A 248 19.57 -1.14 -5.96
C ASP A 248 18.96 -1.00 -7.36
N ARG A 249 17.73 -0.44 -7.40
CA ARG A 249 16.95 -0.19 -8.61
C ARG A 249 15.98 0.98 -8.41
N LYS A 250 15.37 1.48 -9.47
CA LYS A 250 14.39 2.57 -9.36
C LYS A 250 13.11 2.10 -8.67
N PHE A 251 12.32 3.05 -8.15
CA PHE A 251 11.01 2.78 -7.56
C PHE A 251 10.11 1.94 -8.48
N ILE A 252 10.03 2.28 -9.77
CA ILE A 252 9.18 1.58 -10.73
C ILE A 252 9.68 0.17 -11.02
N ASP A 253 11.00 -0.03 -11.08
CA ASP A 253 11.60 -1.36 -11.26
C ASP A 253 11.39 -2.27 -10.05
N ALA A 254 11.03 -1.70 -8.90
CA ALA A 254 10.67 -2.40 -7.69
C ALA A 254 9.21 -2.85 -7.63
N LEU A 255 8.36 -2.46 -8.58
CA LEU A 255 6.95 -2.83 -8.59
C LEU A 255 6.73 -4.05 -9.50
N PRO A 256 6.11 -5.14 -8.98
CA PRO A 256 5.51 -6.16 -9.83
C PRO A 256 4.44 -5.55 -10.74
N PHE A 257 4.08 -6.22 -11.84
CA PHE A 257 3.18 -5.66 -12.84
C PHE A 257 1.79 -5.33 -12.28
N PHE A 258 1.25 -6.16 -11.38
CA PHE A 258 -0.03 -5.84 -10.75
C PHE A 258 0.06 -4.55 -9.91
N SER A 259 1.16 -4.37 -9.17
CA SER A 259 1.43 -3.13 -8.45
C SER A 259 1.66 -1.94 -9.40
N LEU A 260 2.26 -2.15 -10.58
CA LEU A 260 2.39 -1.09 -11.60
C LEU A 260 1.02 -0.63 -12.12
N VAL A 261 0.11 -1.56 -12.40
CA VAL A 261 -1.26 -1.24 -12.85
C VAL A 261 -1.99 -0.48 -11.74
N ASN A 262 -1.95 -0.96 -10.50
CA ASN A 262 -2.58 -0.30 -9.37
C ASN A 262 -1.98 1.10 -9.09
N PHE A 263 -0.65 1.22 -9.19
CA PHE A 263 0.05 2.49 -9.06
C PHE A 263 -0.38 3.48 -10.15
N ARG A 264 -0.49 3.05 -11.42
CA ARG A 264 -1.00 3.90 -12.52
C ARG A 264 -2.38 4.46 -12.19
N LEU A 265 -3.32 3.59 -11.84
CA LEU A 265 -4.70 4.00 -11.52
C LEU A 265 -4.73 4.98 -10.34
N THR A 266 -3.97 4.66 -9.29
CA THR A 266 -3.84 5.55 -8.12
C THR A 266 -3.24 6.90 -8.51
N ALA A 267 -2.20 6.90 -9.35
CA ALA A 267 -1.55 8.11 -9.81
C ALA A 267 -2.51 9.00 -10.62
N GLU A 268 -3.28 8.41 -11.54
CA GLU A 268 -4.34 9.10 -12.28
C GLU A 268 -5.35 9.74 -11.32
N GLU A 269 -5.83 9.02 -10.30
CA GLU A 269 -6.77 9.57 -9.30
C GLU A 269 -6.17 10.73 -8.49
N ILE A 270 -4.94 10.60 -7.99
CA ILE A 270 -4.24 11.66 -7.23
C ILE A 270 -4.09 12.92 -8.09
N LEU A 271 -3.65 12.77 -9.35
CA LEU A 271 -3.44 13.87 -10.28
C LEU A 271 -4.77 14.51 -10.71
N MET A 272 -5.82 13.73 -10.95
CA MET A 272 -7.18 14.23 -11.19
C MET A 272 -7.74 14.97 -9.98
N MET A 273 -7.34 14.57 -8.76
CA MET A 273 -7.61 15.31 -7.54
C MET A 273 -6.79 16.62 -7.42
N GLY A 274 -5.92 16.91 -8.38
CA GLY A 274 -5.14 18.14 -8.47
C GLY A 274 -3.92 18.17 -7.55
N PHE A 275 -3.63 17.09 -6.84
CA PHE A 275 -2.43 16.96 -6.03
C PHE A 275 -1.20 16.69 -6.91
N LYS A 276 -0.02 17.04 -6.40
CA LYS A 276 1.24 16.57 -6.99
C LYS A 276 1.50 15.14 -6.52
N LEU A 277 2.09 14.34 -7.41
CA LEU A 277 2.53 12.99 -7.09
C LEU A 277 4.05 12.87 -7.24
N ARG A 278 4.68 12.20 -6.28
CA ARG A 278 6.10 11.84 -6.30
C ARG A 278 6.29 10.41 -5.79
N VAL A 279 7.47 9.87 -6.05
CA VAL A 279 7.87 8.54 -5.57
C VAL A 279 9.24 8.59 -4.89
N LYS A 280 9.56 7.57 -4.09
CA LYS A 280 10.92 7.40 -3.57
C LYS A 280 11.26 5.94 -3.35
N LYS A 281 12.43 5.49 -3.82
CA LYS A 281 13.05 4.26 -3.29
C LYS A 281 14.00 4.63 -2.14
N ILE A 282 13.79 4.02 -0.99
CA ILE A 282 14.65 4.11 0.19
C ILE A 282 15.53 2.86 0.21
N GLN A 283 16.85 3.06 0.23
CA GLN A 283 17.80 1.96 0.26
C GLN A 283 17.93 1.38 1.67
N ILE A 284 17.92 0.04 1.78
CA ILE A 284 18.37 -0.65 2.99
C ILE A 284 19.91 -0.77 2.96
N LYS A 285 20.58 -0.26 3.99
CA LYS A 285 22.04 -0.39 4.19
C LYS A 285 22.36 -1.37 5.32
#